data_AF-A0A7S3TF66-F1
#
_entry.id   AF-A0A7S3TF66-F1
#
_cell.length_a   1.000
_cell.length_b   1.000
_cell.length_c   1.000
_cell.angle_alpha   90.00
_cell.angle_beta   90.00
_cell.angle_gamma   90.00
#
_symmetry.space_group_name_H-M   'P 1'
#
loop_
_entity.id
_entity.type
_entity.pdbx_description
1 polymer ?
#
loop_
_entity_poly.entity_id
_entity_poly.type
_entity_poly.pdbx_seq_one_letter_code
_entity_poly.pdbx_strand_id
1 'polypeptide(L)'
;GAGLKARYAREAGLKGILIASQVEGAAFFVGDESQTDVLVVSVAKSIGDHIASWQEAHSQGPAVGVSLSVYKAPFILDLSELLLISLATSLIVAGAFCSTADLRLGSPLAASGERVVEVQPSFPLIFFVSGSAMLVFLYFTMHYLIYVIIGFFCIGGASCIMEFGHLGLRYQFPALQRPLVKNVPLVGPIEIAHVIAGALAVTNVVCWFVLRNTEQGWLFQDIMG
;
A
#
# COMPACT_ATOMS: atom_id res chain seq x y z
N GLY A 1 14.50 -26.82 20.84
CA GLY A 1 14.34 -26.30 19.47
C GLY A 1 15.52 -25.45 19.03
N ALA A 2 15.62 -24.20 19.47
CA ALA A 2 16.73 -23.29 19.13
C ALA A 2 17.72 -23.07 20.30
N GLY A 3 17.23 -22.98 21.54
CA GLY A 3 18.09 -22.74 22.72
C GLY A 3 19.16 -23.81 22.96
N LEU A 4 18.87 -25.09 22.69
CA LEU A 4 19.87 -26.17 22.80
C LEU A 4 20.99 -26.00 21.76
N LYS A 5 20.66 -25.60 20.53
CA LYS A 5 21.62 -25.34 19.45
C LYS A 5 22.50 -24.13 19.76
N ALA A 6 21.91 -23.09 20.37
CA ALA A 6 22.64 -21.92 20.83
C ALA A 6 23.64 -22.27 21.95
N ARG A 7 23.29 -23.17 22.87
CA ARG A 7 24.21 -23.67 23.90
C ARG A 7 25.40 -24.43 23.31
N TYR A 8 25.17 -25.33 22.35
CA TYR A 8 26.25 -26.02 21.65
C TYR A 8 27.16 -25.08 20.87
N ALA A 9 26.60 -24.05 20.22
CA ALA A 9 27.39 -23.05 19.52
C ALA A 9 28.28 -22.24 20.47
N ARG A 10 27.80 -21.95 21.69
CA ARG A 10 28.59 -21.30 22.74
C ARG A 10 29.72 -22.19 23.24
N GLU A 11 29.45 -23.47 23.49
CA GLU A 11 30.47 -24.44 23.90
C GLU A 11 31.56 -24.61 22.83
N ALA A 12 31.21 -24.42 21.56
CA ALA A 12 32.15 -24.38 20.44
C ALA A 12 32.88 -23.02 20.27
N GLY A 13 32.62 -22.02 21.12
CA GLY A 13 33.27 -20.70 21.07
C GLY A 13 32.81 -19.80 19.92
N LEU A 14 31.66 -20.06 19.31
CA LEU A 14 31.15 -19.29 18.18
C LEU A 14 30.52 -17.97 18.63
N LYS A 15 30.76 -16.89 17.87
CA LYS A 15 30.19 -15.55 18.11
C LYS A 15 28.71 -15.42 17.69
N GLY A 16 28.20 -16.35 16.90
CA GLY A 16 26.83 -16.33 16.40
C GLY A 16 26.46 -17.64 15.70
N ILE A 17 25.16 -17.87 15.53
CA ILE A 17 24.61 -19.01 14.80
C ILE A 17 23.48 -18.55 13.87
N LEU A 18 23.50 -19.06 12.64
CA LEU A 18 22.41 -18.93 11.68
C LEU A 18 21.58 -20.21 11.70
N ILE A 19 20.27 -20.08 11.90
CA ILE A 19 19.33 -21.22 11.92
C ILE A 19 18.43 -21.11 10.69
N ALA A 20 18.50 -22.09 9.80
CA ALA A 20 17.57 -22.20 8.69
C ALA A 20 16.18 -22.61 9.22
N SER A 21 15.16 -21.79 8.90
CA SER A 21 13.76 -22.08 9.20
C SER A 21 13.29 -23.28 8.39
N GLN A 22 12.44 -24.13 9.00
CA GLN A 22 11.82 -25.27 8.32
C GLN A 22 10.58 -24.88 7.50
N VAL A 23 10.06 -23.66 7.71
CA VAL A 23 8.86 -23.12 7.07
C VAL A 23 9.24 -21.91 6.22
N GLU A 24 8.59 -21.72 5.07
CA GLU A 24 8.72 -20.51 4.24
C GLU A 24 8.17 -19.30 5.00
N GLY A 25 9.07 -18.66 5.73
CA GLY A 25 8.79 -17.52 6.59
C GLY A 25 9.98 -17.32 7.50
N ALA A 26 10.61 -16.16 7.41
CA ALA A 26 11.65 -15.76 8.36
C ALA A 26 10.96 -15.56 9.72
N ALA A 27 10.91 -16.62 10.53
CA ALA A 27 10.47 -16.50 11.91
C ALA A 27 11.55 -15.70 12.64
N PHE A 28 11.27 -14.43 12.91
CA PHE A 28 12.06 -13.61 13.83
C PHE A 28 11.95 -14.26 15.21
N PHE A 29 13.00 -14.95 15.65
CA PHE A 29 13.09 -15.38 17.03
C PHE A 29 13.61 -14.19 17.84
N VAL A 30 12.72 -13.54 18.59
CA VAL A 30 13.13 -12.71 19.71
C VAL A 30 13.71 -13.66 20.74
N GLY A 31 15.01 -13.56 20.97
CA GLY A 31 15.67 -14.29 22.04
C GLY A 31 15.02 -13.92 23.37
N ASP A 32 14.68 -14.93 24.16
CA ASP A 32 14.23 -14.77 25.55
C ASP A 32 15.32 -13.99 26.33
N GLU A 33 14.91 -13.06 27.20
CA GLU A 33 15.79 -12.09 27.89
C GLU A 33 16.83 -12.76 28.83
N SER A 34 16.83 -14.09 28.95
CA SER A 34 17.82 -14.83 29.72
C SER A 34 19.07 -15.15 28.90
N GLN A 35 20.03 -14.22 28.92
CA GLN A 35 21.48 -14.47 28.77
C GLN A 35 21.92 -15.46 27.67
N THR A 36 22.00 -14.99 26.43
CA THR A 36 22.90 -15.60 25.45
C THR A 36 23.75 -14.55 24.79
N ASP A 37 25.05 -14.57 25.09
CA ASP A 37 26.12 -13.73 24.48
C ASP A 37 26.43 -14.14 23.02
N VAL A 38 25.46 -14.75 22.34
CA VAL A 38 25.59 -15.36 21.02
C VAL A 38 24.43 -14.86 20.16
N LEU A 39 24.75 -14.22 19.05
CA LEU A 39 23.76 -13.73 18.08
C LEU A 39 23.08 -14.91 17.39
N VAL A 40 21.77 -15.06 17.55
CA VAL A 40 20.97 -16.09 16.88
C VAL A 40 20.12 -15.42 15.80
N VAL A 41 20.33 -15.79 14.54
CA VAL A 41 19.58 -15.22 13.41
C VAL A 41 18.91 -16.35 12.65
N SER A 42 17.61 -16.19 12.38
CA SER A 42 16.81 -17.13 11.61
C SER A 42 16.74 -16.68 10.17
N VAL A 43 16.98 -17.61 9.25
CA VAL A 43 17.03 -17.36 7.82
C VAL A 43 15.95 -18.19 7.13
N ALA A 44 15.35 -17.66 6.07
CA ALA A 44 14.39 -18.39 5.25
C ALA A 44 14.99 -19.71 4.72
N LYS A 45 14.16 -20.74 4.59
CA LYS A 45 14.57 -22.08 4.17
C LYS A 45 15.36 -22.07 2.86
N SER A 46 14.88 -21.34 1.86
CA SER A 46 15.51 -21.23 0.53
C SER A 46 16.96 -20.73 0.60
N ILE A 47 17.23 -19.75 1.44
CA ILE A 47 18.58 -19.18 1.63
C ILE A 47 19.42 -20.15 2.47
N GLY A 48 18.85 -20.77 3.50
CA GLY A 48 19.52 -21.78 4.32
C GLY A 48 20.00 -22.98 3.50
N ASP A 49 19.13 -23.51 2.63
CA ASP A 49 19.42 -24.65 1.76
C ASP A 49 20.50 -24.29 0.71
N HIS A 50 20.46 -23.06 0.18
CA HIS A 50 21.48 -22.58 -0.75
C HIS A 50 22.86 -22.49 -0.09
N ILE A 51 22.95 -21.94 1.12
CA ILE A 51 24.21 -21.86 1.89
C ILE A 51 24.73 -23.26 2.22
N ALA A 52 23.84 -24.18 2.63
CA ALA A 52 24.20 -25.56 2.93
C ALA A 52 24.76 -26.28 1.69
N SER A 53 24.07 -26.18 0.54
CA SER A 53 24.55 -26.78 -0.72
C SER A 53 25.88 -26.18 -1.20
N TRP A 54 26.09 -24.88 -0.97
CA TRP A 54 27.32 -24.20 -1.34
C TRP A 54 28.51 -24.67 -0.48
N GLN A 55 28.26 -24.85 0.82
CA GLN A 55 29.24 -25.35 1.77
C GLN A 55 29.58 -26.83 1.53
N GLU A 56 28.58 -27.66 1.17
CA GLU A 56 28.80 -29.05 0.76
C GLU A 56 29.65 -29.13 -0.52
N ALA A 57 29.36 -28.28 -1.51
CA ALA A 57 30.11 -28.24 -2.77
C ALA A 57 31.56 -27.73 -2.62
N HIS A 58 31.86 -26.95 -1.57
CA HIS A 58 33.17 -26.32 -1.38
C HIS A 58 33.79 -26.65 -0.01
N SER A 59 33.92 -27.94 0.32
CA SER A 59 34.49 -28.39 1.60
C SER A 59 35.96 -27.98 1.86
N GLN A 60 36.67 -27.51 0.83
CA GLN A 60 38.05 -26.99 0.91
C GLN A 60 38.18 -25.53 0.41
N GLY A 61 37.07 -24.85 0.15
CA GLY A 61 37.03 -23.50 -0.41
C GLY A 61 37.08 -22.37 0.64
N PRO A 62 37.11 -21.10 0.20
CA PRO A 62 37.08 -19.95 1.10
C PRO A 62 35.78 -19.94 1.93
N ALA A 63 35.91 -19.60 3.23
CA ALA A 63 34.78 -19.57 4.15
C ALA A 63 33.71 -18.55 3.73
N VAL A 64 32.43 -18.91 3.88
CA VAL A 64 31.30 -17.98 3.66
C VAL A 64 31.32 -16.90 4.74
N GLY A 65 31.67 -15.68 4.36
CA GLY A 65 31.55 -14.51 5.23
C GLY A 65 30.11 -14.02 5.26
N VAL A 66 29.44 -14.14 6.40
CA VAL A 66 28.12 -13.53 6.61
C VAL A 66 28.31 -12.26 7.43
N SER A 67 27.98 -11.11 6.84
CA SER A 67 27.94 -9.83 7.54
C SER A 67 26.50 -9.50 7.92
N LEU A 68 26.27 -9.22 9.20
CA LEU A 68 24.96 -8.82 9.69
C LEU A 68 25.00 -7.32 10.00
N SER A 69 24.28 -6.53 9.20
CA SER A 69 24.00 -5.15 9.52
C SER A 69 22.65 -5.07 10.24
N VAL A 70 22.64 -4.50 11.44
CA VAL A 70 21.39 -4.09 12.07
C VAL A 70 20.87 -2.90 11.27
N TYR A 71 19.63 -2.98 10.80
CA TYR A 71 18.97 -1.86 10.14
C TYR A 71 18.90 -0.70 11.13
N LYS A 72 19.71 0.33 10.89
CA LYS A 72 19.70 1.56 11.67
C LYS A 72 18.76 2.51 10.95
N ALA A 73 17.54 2.62 11.47
CA ALA A 73 16.57 3.58 10.94
C ALA A 73 17.22 4.98 10.95
N PRO A 74 17.16 5.73 9.84
CA PRO A 74 17.62 7.10 9.82
C PRO A 74 16.83 7.90 10.88
N PHE A 75 17.54 8.63 11.74
CA PHE A 75 16.94 9.45 12.80
C PHE A 75 16.21 10.69 12.25
N ILE A 76 16.45 10.99 10.97
CA ILE A 76 15.84 12.11 10.27
C ILE A 76 14.61 11.52 9.56
N LEU A 77 13.43 12.04 9.89
CA LEU A 77 12.16 11.72 9.21
C LEU A 77 12.41 11.71 7.70
N ASP A 78 12.34 10.54 7.09
CA ASP A 78 12.43 10.46 5.63
C ASP A 78 11.31 11.30 5.03
N LEU A 79 11.55 11.92 3.87
CA LEU A 79 10.55 12.75 3.21
C LEU A 79 9.22 11.98 3.03
N SER A 80 9.31 10.69 2.73
CA SER A 80 8.16 9.78 2.63
C SER A 80 7.40 9.64 3.95
N GLU A 81 8.09 9.59 5.10
CA GLU A 81 7.47 9.52 6.42
C GLU A 81 6.77 10.84 6.77
N LEU A 82 7.40 11.98 6.48
CA LEU A 82 6.78 13.28 6.67
C LEU A 82 5.54 13.46 5.81
N LEU A 83 5.60 13.03 4.54
CA LEU A 83 4.46 13.06 3.63
C LEU A 83 3.32 12.18 4.12
N LEU A 84 3.61 10.98 4.63
CA LEU A 84 2.61 10.08 5.23
C LEU A 84 1.94 10.73 6.45
N ILE A 85 2.71 11.32 7.37
CA ILE A 85 2.17 11.99 8.56
C ILE A 85 1.33 13.20 8.17
N SER A 86 1.79 14.00 7.20
CA SER A 86 1.05 15.15 6.67
C SER A 86 -0.26 14.74 6.00
N LEU A 87 -0.23 13.69 5.17
CA LEU A 87 -1.43 13.14 4.52
C LEU A 87 -2.42 12.60 5.54
N ALA A 88 -1.94 11.84 6.55
CA ALA A 88 -2.79 11.29 7.59
C ALA A 88 -3.46 12.39 8.42
N THR A 89 -2.71 13.42 8.84
CA THR A 89 -3.24 14.54 9.62
C THR A 89 -4.21 15.40 8.83
N SER A 90 -3.93 15.68 7.56
CA SER A 90 -4.84 16.43 6.68
C SER A 90 -6.15 15.67 6.42
N LEU A 91 -6.11 14.35 6.25
CA LEU A 91 -7.32 13.54 6.06
C LEU A 91 -8.20 13.53 7.32
N ILE A 92 -7.59 13.49 8.52
CA ILE A 92 -8.31 13.63 9.79
C ILE A 92 -8.98 15.01 9.89
N VAL A 93 -8.26 16.08 9.57
CA VAL A 93 -8.80 17.44 9.60
C VAL A 93 -9.93 17.62 8.58
N ALA A 94 -9.77 17.10 7.36
CA ALA A 94 -10.80 17.13 6.33
C ALA A 94 -12.04 16.32 6.75
N GLY A 95 -11.84 15.13 7.33
CA GLY A 95 -12.92 14.31 7.88
C GLY A 95 -13.68 15.03 8.99
N ALA A 96 -12.98 15.67 9.92
CA ALA A 96 -13.57 16.48 10.97
C ALA A 96 -14.31 17.71 10.40
N PHE A 97 -13.76 18.34 9.36
CA PHE A 97 -14.36 19.48 8.68
C PHE A 97 -15.67 19.11 7.98
N CYS A 98 -15.73 17.96 7.29
CA CYS A 98 -16.94 17.45 6.67
C CYS A 98 -17.97 17.00 7.72
N SER A 99 -17.53 16.32 8.78
CA SER A 99 -18.42 15.87 9.87
C SER A 99 -19.08 17.04 10.61
N THR A 100 -18.37 18.17 10.75
CA THR A 100 -18.90 19.40 11.39
C THR A 100 -19.60 20.36 10.42
N ALA A 101 -19.77 20.01 9.14
CA ALA A 101 -20.39 20.88 8.15
C ALA A 101 -21.88 21.20 8.44
N ASP A 102 -22.55 20.33 9.20
CA ASP A 102 -23.94 20.50 9.67
C ASP A 102 -24.06 21.56 10.78
N LEU A 103 -23.00 21.79 11.56
CA LEU A 103 -22.99 22.73 12.69
C LEU A 103 -22.70 24.18 12.27
N ARG A 104 -22.45 24.45 10.99
CA ARG A 104 -22.02 25.78 10.52
C ARG A 104 -23.20 26.68 10.19
N LEU A 105 -23.24 27.85 10.83
CA LEU A 105 -24.23 28.89 10.53
C LEU A 105 -24.17 29.28 9.04
N GLY A 106 -25.30 29.09 8.35
CA GLY A 106 -25.45 29.40 6.92
C GLY A 106 -25.12 28.26 5.95
N SER A 107 -24.79 27.06 6.44
CA SER A 107 -24.63 25.88 5.57
C SER A 107 -25.99 25.44 4.99
N PRO A 108 -26.10 25.09 3.71
CA PRO A 108 -27.33 24.54 3.13
C PRO A 108 -27.70 23.17 3.71
N LEU A 109 -26.78 22.52 4.44
CA LEU A 109 -27.03 21.31 5.22
C LEU A 109 -27.45 21.60 6.67
N ALA A 110 -27.21 22.82 7.19
CA ALA A 110 -27.54 23.15 8.57
C ALA A 110 -29.04 23.05 8.78
N ALA A 111 -29.45 22.21 9.74
CA ALA A 111 -30.84 22.08 10.12
C ALA A 111 -31.44 23.47 10.47
N SER A 112 -32.43 23.92 9.69
CA SER A 112 -33.14 25.16 9.98
C SER A 112 -34.00 24.98 11.23
N GLY A 113 -33.56 25.57 12.33
CA GLY A 113 -34.28 25.58 13.59
C GLY A 113 -33.53 24.82 14.67
N GLU A 114 -33.45 25.48 15.83
CA GLU A 114 -32.86 25.06 17.10
C GLU A 114 -33.39 23.67 17.55
N ARG A 115 -32.89 22.63 16.90
CA ARG A 115 -32.98 21.27 17.36
C ARG A 115 -31.69 21.05 18.12
N VAL A 116 -31.78 21.17 19.45
CA VAL A 116 -30.80 20.55 20.34
C VAL A 116 -30.62 19.14 19.79
N VAL A 117 -29.46 18.86 19.19
CA VAL A 117 -29.12 17.51 18.75
C VAL A 117 -28.95 16.73 20.03
N GLU A 118 -30.07 16.23 20.59
CA GLU A 118 -30.01 15.14 21.53
C GLU A 118 -29.23 14.06 20.82
N VAL A 119 -28.00 13.82 21.29
CA VAL A 119 -27.15 12.75 20.79
C VAL A 119 -27.95 11.49 20.97
N GLN A 120 -28.60 11.05 19.89
CA GLN A 120 -29.43 9.86 19.94
C GLN A 120 -28.49 8.73 20.39
N PRO A 121 -28.80 8.00 21.47
CA PRO A 121 -27.89 7.00 22.03
C PRO A 121 -27.52 5.88 21.03
N SER A 122 -28.16 5.84 19.87
CA SER A 122 -27.83 5.03 18.71
C SER A 122 -26.54 5.45 17.98
N PHE A 123 -26.14 6.73 17.96
CA PHE A 123 -24.97 7.19 17.20
C PHE A 123 -23.64 6.55 17.62
N PRO A 124 -23.30 6.45 18.93
CA PRO A 124 -22.10 5.75 19.36
C PRO A 124 -22.12 4.26 18.99
N LEU A 125 -23.30 3.63 19.07
CA LEU A 125 -23.49 2.23 18.70
C LEU A 125 -23.23 2.02 17.20
N ILE A 126 -23.79 2.89 16.34
CA ILE A 126 -23.57 2.86 14.89
C ILE A 126 -22.08 3.08 14.56
N PHE A 127 -21.42 4.03 15.22
CA PHE A 127 -20.00 4.26 15.03
C PHE A 127 -19.17 3.03 15.41
N PHE A 128 -19.42 2.44 16.58
CA PHE A 128 -18.71 1.24 17.04
C PHE A 128 -18.95 0.04 16.11
N VAL A 129 -20.19 -0.19 15.69
CA VAL A 129 -20.52 -1.28 14.77
C VAL A 129 -19.91 -1.03 13.40
N SER A 130 -19.96 0.21 12.87
CA SER A 130 -19.36 0.55 11.57
C SER A 130 -17.84 0.45 11.57
N GLY A 131 -17.18 0.92 12.63
CA GLY A 131 -15.73 0.82 12.80
C GLY A 131 -15.29 -0.63 12.97
N SER A 132 -16.02 -1.41 13.77
CA SER A 132 -15.78 -2.85 13.92
C SER A 132 -16.00 -3.59 12.60
N ALA A 133 -17.06 -3.27 11.85
CA ALA A 133 -17.31 -3.85 10.53
C ALA A 133 -16.22 -3.48 9.52
N MET A 134 -15.72 -2.24 9.55
CA MET A 134 -14.61 -1.79 8.72
C MET A 134 -13.32 -2.55 9.04
N LEU A 135 -13.02 -2.77 10.33
CA LEU A 135 -11.88 -3.57 10.77
C LEU A 135 -11.99 -5.04 10.36
N VAL A 136 -13.18 -5.63 10.49
CA VAL A 136 -13.45 -7.02 10.05
C VAL A 136 -13.35 -7.13 8.53
N PHE A 137 -13.91 -6.18 7.79
CA PHE A 137 -13.77 -6.09 6.34
C PHE A 137 -12.29 -5.99 5.95
N LEU A 138 -11.53 -5.13 6.62
CA LEU A 138 -10.09 -4.98 6.39
C LEU A 138 -9.36 -6.29 6.70
N TYR A 139 -9.67 -6.97 7.80
CA TYR A 139 -9.05 -8.24 8.19
C TYR A 139 -9.25 -9.32 7.12
N PHE A 140 -10.49 -9.53 6.65
CA PHE A 140 -10.75 -10.50 5.58
C PHE A 140 -10.20 -10.05 4.22
N THR A 141 -10.19 -8.74 3.98
CA THR A 141 -9.68 -8.16 2.74
C THR A 141 -8.16 -8.04 2.75
N MET A 142 -7.43 -8.28 3.86
CA MET A 142 -5.97 -8.12 3.90
C MET A 142 -5.25 -8.91 2.81
N HIS A 143 -5.70 -10.14 2.52
CA HIS A 143 -5.14 -10.95 1.44
C HIS A 143 -5.48 -10.41 0.04
N TYR A 144 -6.62 -9.72 -0.11
CA TYR A 144 -7.08 -9.14 -1.37
C TYR A 144 -6.80 -7.64 -1.50
N LEU A 145 -6.27 -7.01 -0.46
CA LEU A 145 -6.13 -5.57 -0.32
C LEU A 145 -5.23 -5.01 -1.42
N ILE A 146 -4.19 -5.76 -1.78
CA ILE A 146 -3.32 -5.42 -2.90
C ILE A 146 -4.10 -5.32 -4.22
N TYR A 147 -5.04 -6.22 -4.49
CA TYR A 147 -5.88 -6.18 -5.70
C TYR A 147 -6.89 -5.04 -5.64
N VAL A 148 -7.42 -4.72 -4.46
CA VAL A 148 -8.33 -3.58 -4.26
C VAL A 148 -7.60 -2.26 -4.50
N ILE A 149 -6.39 -2.10 -3.96
CA ILE A 149 -5.55 -0.92 -4.19
C ILE A 149 -5.21 -0.79 -5.66
N ILE A 150 -4.81 -1.89 -6.32
CA ILE A 150 -4.56 -1.90 -7.77
C ILE A 150 -5.82 -1.44 -8.53
N GLY A 151 -7.00 -1.95 -8.14
CA GLY A 151 -8.27 -1.54 -8.75
C GLY A 151 -8.52 -0.04 -8.62
N PHE A 152 -8.38 0.52 -7.41
CA PHE A 152 -8.54 1.96 -7.19
C PHE A 152 -7.48 2.79 -7.91
N PHE A 153 -6.24 2.32 -7.96
CA PHE A 153 -5.16 2.97 -8.70
C PHE A 153 -5.48 3.04 -10.20
N CYS A 154 -5.94 1.94 -10.80
CA CYS A 154 -6.34 1.92 -12.21
C CYS A 154 -7.56 2.81 -12.47
N ILE A 155 -8.58 2.79 -11.59
CA ILE A 155 -9.78 3.64 -11.75
C ILE A 155 -9.40 5.12 -11.61
N GLY A 156 -8.61 5.47 -10.60
CA GLY A 156 -8.14 6.83 -10.37
C GLY A 156 -7.26 7.33 -11.52
N GLY A 157 -6.24 6.56 -11.90
CA GLY A 157 -5.35 6.89 -13.01
C GLY A 157 -6.09 7.03 -14.34
N ALA A 158 -7.01 6.13 -14.66
CA ALA A 158 -7.83 6.24 -15.87
C ALA A 158 -8.71 7.48 -15.86
N SER A 159 -9.33 7.80 -14.71
CA SER A 159 -10.18 8.98 -14.57
C SER A 159 -9.38 10.26 -14.78
N CYS A 160 -8.20 10.36 -14.15
CA CYS A 160 -7.29 11.48 -14.33
C CYS A 160 -6.83 11.64 -15.79
N ILE A 161 -6.37 10.56 -16.44
CA ILE A 161 -5.94 10.61 -17.85
C ILE A 161 -7.10 11.01 -18.76
N MET A 162 -8.31 10.53 -18.49
CA MET A 162 -9.50 10.89 -19.26
C MET A 162 -9.87 12.36 -19.11
N GLU A 163 -9.87 12.91 -17.89
CA GLU A 163 -10.22 14.30 -17.62
C GLU A 163 -9.14 15.28 -18.11
N PHE A 164 -7.88 15.05 -17.75
CA PHE A 164 -6.76 15.89 -18.20
C PHE A 164 -6.53 15.75 -19.71
N GLY A 165 -6.66 14.54 -20.24
CA GLY A 165 -6.59 14.29 -21.68
C GLY A 165 -7.69 15.01 -22.44
N HIS A 166 -8.93 14.98 -21.94
CA HIS A 166 -10.04 15.73 -22.51
C HIS A 166 -9.75 17.23 -22.52
N LEU A 167 -9.32 17.80 -21.38
CA LEU A 167 -9.04 19.22 -21.26
C LEU A 167 -7.86 19.66 -22.17
N GLY A 168 -6.78 18.88 -22.20
CA GLY A 168 -5.62 19.15 -23.04
C GLY A 168 -5.94 19.07 -24.53
N LEU A 169 -6.69 18.05 -24.95
CA LEU A 169 -7.08 17.89 -26.36
C LEU A 169 -8.07 18.98 -26.80
N ARG A 170 -8.94 19.41 -25.88
CA ARG A 170 -9.86 20.53 -26.08
C ARG A 170 -9.14 21.87 -26.27
N TYR A 171 -8.05 22.09 -25.53
CA TYR A 171 -7.22 23.29 -25.64
C TYR A 171 -6.38 23.28 -26.92
N GLN A 172 -5.73 22.17 -27.22
CA GLN A 172 -4.80 22.05 -28.36
C GLN A 172 -5.53 21.97 -29.71
N PHE A 173 -6.71 21.35 -29.75
CA PHE A 173 -7.47 21.13 -30.96
C PHE A 173 -8.96 21.46 -30.78
N PRO A 174 -9.37 22.73 -31.02
CA PRO A 174 -10.76 23.15 -30.89
C PRO A 174 -11.72 22.37 -31.80
N ALA A 175 -11.22 21.83 -32.91
CA ALA A 175 -12.00 21.02 -33.86
C ALA A 175 -12.52 19.70 -33.25
N LEU A 176 -11.90 19.20 -32.17
CA LEU A 176 -12.29 17.97 -31.47
C LEU A 176 -13.40 18.16 -30.42
N GLN A 177 -13.87 19.40 -30.22
CA GLN A 177 -15.03 19.74 -29.37
C GLN A 177 -16.38 19.37 -30.02
N ARG A 178 -16.37 18.74 -31.20
CA ARG A 178 -17.61 18.33 -31.88
C ARG A 178 -18.29 17.22 -31.07
N PRO A 179 -19.61 17.30 -30.82
CA PRO A 179 -20.34 16.22 -30.16
C PRO A 179 -20.43 15.03 -31.12
N LEU A 180 -19.93 13.87 -30.69
CA LEU A 180 -19.98 12.62 -31.43
C LEU A 180 -21.37 11.97 -31.30
N VAL A 181 -21.97 12.06 -30.11
CA VAL A 181 -23.35 11.66 -29.84
C VAL A 181 -24.05 12.80 -29.11
N LYS A 182 -25.10 13.37 -29.74
CA LYS A 182 -25.82 14.54 -29.21
C LYS A 182 -26.79 14.21 -28.07
N ASN A 183 -27.38 13.02 -28.08
CA ASN A 183 -28.40 12.60 -27.11
C ASN A 183 -28.05 11.21 -26.57
N VAL A 184 -27.38 11.16 -25.42
CA VAL A 184 -27.32 9.96 -24.59
C VAL A 184 -28.33 10.16 -23.46
N PRO A 185 -29.38 9.33 -23.36
CA PRO A 185 -30.29 9.41 -22.22
C PRO A 185 -29.46 9.12 -20.97
N LEU A 186 -29.36 10.10 -20.06
CA LEU A 186 -28.64 10.12 -18.77
C LEU A 186 -27.26 10.84 -18.71
N VAL A 187 -26.48 10.92 -19.80
CA VAL A 187 -25.07 11.40 -19.74
C VAL A 187 -24.83 12.74 -20.46
N GLY A 188 -25.75 13.15 -21.34
CA GLY A 188 -25.57 14.38 -22.14
C GLY A 188 -24.69 14.16 -23.38
N PRO A 189 -24.28 15.24 -24.08
CA PRO A 189 -23.53 15.13 -25.32
C PRO A 189 -22.08 14.68 -25.06
N ILE A 190 -21.65 13.61 -25.74
CA ILE A 190 -20.28 13.09 -25.63
C ILE A 190 -19.43 13.70 -26.75
N GLU A 191 -18.36 14.42 -26.39
CA GLU A 191 -17.40 15.03 -27.32
C GLU A 191 -16.39 13.99 -27.84
N ILE A 192 -15.89 14.18 -29.08
CA ILE A 192 -14.84 13.32 -29.66
C ILE A 192 -13.59 13.29 -28.77
N ALA A 193 -13.23 14.45 -28.21
CA ALA A 193 -12.08 14.57 -27.32
C ALA A 193 -12.16 13.64 -26.10
N HIS A 194 -13.35 13.47 -25.54
CA HIS A 194 -13.56 12.62 -24.37
C HIS A 194 -13.43 11.13 -24.72
N VAL A 195 -13.92 10.73 -25.90
CA VAL A 195 -13.76 9.35 -26.41
C VAL A 195 -12.30 9.01 -26.66
N ILE A 196 -11.52 9.92 -27.26
CA ILE A 196 -10.09 9.70 -27.51
C ILE A 196 -9.31 9.63 -26.20
N ALA A 197 -9.57 10.56 -25.27
CA ALA A 197 -8.93 10.55 -23.95
C ALA A 197 -9.28 9.28 -23.17
N GLY A 198 -10.54 8.83 -23.23
CA GLY A 198 -10.96 7.57 -22.63
C GLY A 198 -10.30 6.34 -23.27
N ALA A 199 -10.16 6.31 -24.60
CA ALA A 199 -9.45 5.23 -25.29
C ALA A 199 -7.97 5.18 -24.88
N LEU A 200 -7.31 6.34 -24.74
CA LEU A 200 -5.94 6.43 -24.26
C LEU A 200 -5.81 5.95 -22.81
N ALA A 201 -6.72 6.37 -21.93
CA ALA A 201 -6.76 5.94 -20.53
C ALA A 201 -6.91 4.41 -20.40
N VAL A 202 -7.87 3.83 -21.12
CA VAL A 202 -8.09 2.36 -21.13
C VAL A 202 -6.87 1.63 -21.69
N THR A 203 -6.29 2.13 -22.79
CA THR A 203 -5.09 1.52 -23.38
C THR A 203 -3.93 1.53 -22.39
N ASN A 204 -3.71 2.64 -21.70
CA ASN A 204 -2.65 2.77 -20.69
C ASN A 204 -2.85 1.76 -19.53
N VAL A 205 -4.06 1.69 -18.97
CA VAL A 205 -4.39 0.72 -17.91
C VAL A 205 -4.21 -0.72 -18.37
N VAL A 206 -4.64 -1.07 -19.59
CA VAL A 206 -4.50 -2.43 -20.13
C VAL A 206 -3.02 -2.76 -20.37
N CYS A 207 -2.26 -1.84 -20.97
CA CYS A 207 -0.82 -2.00 -21.17
C CYS A 207 -0.08 -2.20 -19.84
N TRP A 208 -0.39 -1.38 -18.84
CA TRP A 208 0.14 -1.55 -17.49
C TRP A 208 -0.24 -2.91 -16.91
N PHE A 209 -1.51 -3.31 -16.96
CA PHE A 209 -1.97 -4.56 -16.37
C PHE A 209 -1.30 -5.79 -16.98
N VAL A 210 -1.09 -5.80 -18.30
CA VAL A 210 -0.41 -6.89 -19.02
C VAL A 210 1.10 -6.89 -18.74
N LEU A 211 1.73 -5.72 -18.71
CA LEU A 211 3.18 -5.56 -18.56
C LEU A 211 3.64 -5.37 -17.11
N ARG A 212 2.74 -5.44 -16.12
CA ARG A 212 3.03 -5.14 -14.70
C ARG A 212 4.16 -5.96 -14.08
N ASN A 213 4.42 -7.16 -14.61
CA ASN A 213 5.49 -8.04 -14.13
C ASN A 213 6.82 -7.82 -14.88
N THR A 214 6.91 -6.81 -15.75
CA THR A 214 8.08 -6.50 -16.57
C THR A 214 8.59 -5.10 -16.24
N GLU A 215 9.86 -4.82 -16.56
CA GLU A 215 10.48 -3.50 -16.39
C GLU A 215 9.71 -2.38 -17.12
N GLN A 216 9.02 -2.70 -18.22
CA GLN A 216 8.23 -1.77 -19.00
C GLN A 216 6.91 -1.35 -18.30
N GLY A 217 6.43 -2.14 -17.34
CA GLY A 217 5.22 -1.84 -16.57
C GLY A 217 5.37 -0.56 -15.74
N TRP A 218 6.58 -0.29 -15.25
CA TRP A 218 6.89 0.91 -14.46
C TRP A 218 6.60 2.21 -15.22
N LEU A 219 6.90 2.26 -16.53
CA LEU A 219 6.61 3.44 -17.35
C LEU A 219 5.11 3.78 -17.36
N PHE A 220 4.25 2.78 -17.56
CA PHE A 220 2.81 3.01 -17.56
C PHE A 220 2.28 3.36 -16.16
N GLN A 221 2.92 2.83 -15.12
CA GLN A 221 2.63 3.20 -13.74
C GLN A 221 2.94 4.67 -13.45
N ASP A 222 4.10 5.13 -13.91
CA ASP A 222 4.55 6.52 -13.74
C ASP A 222 3.70 7.53 -14.54
N ILE A 223 3.07 7.10 -15.64
CA ILE A 223 2.13 7.94 -16.38
C ILE A 223 0.78 8.05 -15.66
N MET A 224 0.37 7.01 -14.92
CA MET A 224 -0.89 7.00 -14.17
C MET A 224 -0.80 7.66 -12.79
N GLY A 225 0.38 7.60 -12.16
CA GLY A 225 0.67 8.21 -10.86
C GLY A 225 0.94 9.71 -10.96
#